data_AF-A0A9P6M8B3-F1
#
_entry.id   AF-A0A9P6M8B3-F1
#
_cell.length_a   1.000
_cell.length_b   1.000
_cell.length_c   1.000
_cell.angle_alpha   90.00
_cell.angle_beta   90.00
_cell.angle_gamma   90.00
#
_symmetry.space_group_name_H-M   'P 1'
#
loop_
_entity.id
_entity.type
_entity.pdbx_description
1 polymer ?
#
loop_
_entity_poly.entity_id
_entity_poly.type
_entity_poly.pdbx_seq_one_letter_code
_entity_poly.pdbx_strand_id
1 'polypeptide(L)'
;MSATVTSEWASAGRRGQLMSIIFSMQGIGNMMASVMTIIILSIWKDAIIEDVDNLDIVWRVCIGIGCIPAVSTIYLRLTMPESPRYAMDVENDVEKANQAVARATSTNVEASSATADEVIAQKNAVANAKAKRNHGRDFVEYFSRWENLKILIGTSMTWFLLDIAFYGISLNQSYVLNAMGFVGDGTVFDNLWRTTLGNLTVSLLGFVPGYWFTVFLIEKMGRKRIQFMGFAMLTILFIILSAAFHQLKTIVPLFIGIFTLAQFFFNFGPNTTTFVVPGEVFPTRVRATAHGISAASGKLGAILATFLFNKLVEIGGKPGEHAFLPEVLGIFAGIMALGFLFTFLIPETKGMSLEEIEQRGMKTEA
;
A
#
# COMPACT_ATOMS: atom_id res chain seq x y z
N MET A 1 -5.01 10.33 -1.98
CA MET A 1 -5.95 10.72 -0.90
C MET A 1 -5.64 9.91 0.35
N SER A 2 -5.83 10.49 1.54
CA SER A 2 -5.50 9.78 2.79
C SER A 2 -6.44 8.60 3.02
N ALA A 3 -5.89 7.47 3.47
CA ALA A 3 -6.65 6.29 3.89
C ALA A 3 -7.73 6.65 4.92
N THR A 4 -7.42 7.62 5.79
CA THR A 4 -8.33 8.12 6.83
C THR A 4 -9.56 8.79 6.26
N VAL A 5 -9.39 9.70 5.30
CA VAL A 5 -10.51 10.37 4.61
C VAL A 5 -11.41 9.31 3.96
N THR A 6 -10.84 8.39 3.20
CA THR A 6 -11.62 7.32 2.56
C THR A 6 -12.36 6.44 3.56
N SER A 7 -11.73 6.12 4.69
CA SER A 7 -12.36 5.33 5.75
C SER A 7 -13.54 6.04 6.41
N GLU A 8 -13.53 7.37 6.42
CA GLU A 8 -14.59 8.20 7.03
C GLU A 8 -15.79 8.43 6.11
N TRP A 9 -15.57 8.41 4.79
CA TRP A 9 -16.65 8.55 3.79
C TRP A 9 -17.33 7.22 3.44
N ALA A 10 -16.72 6.08 3.78
CA ALA A 10 -17.27 4.78 3.42
C ALA A 10 -18.41 4.35 4.34
N SER A 11 -19.49 3.80 3.75
CA SER A 11 -20.55 3.14 4.51
C SER A 11 -20.04 1.88 5.23
N ALA A 12 -20.66 1.57 6.37
CA ALA A 12 -20.37 0.34 7.12
C ALA A 12 -20.50 -0.89 6.19
N GLY A 13 -19.47 -1.74 6.17
CA GLY A 13 -19.41 -2.94 5.32
C GLY A 13 -18.80 -2.79 3.93
N ARG A 14 -18.45 -1.58 3.46
CA ARG A 14 -17.70 -1.38 2.19
C ARG A 14 -16.40 -0.58 2.36
N ARG A 15 -16.03 -0.27 3.60
CA ARG A 15 -14.85 0.54 3.94
C ARG A 15 -13.54 -0.07 3.48
N GLY A 16 -13.32 -1.35 3.74
CA GLY A 16 -12.12 -2.05 3.29
C GLY A 16 -12.07 -2.13 1.77
N GLN A 17 -13.22 -2.36 1.12
CA GLN A 17 -13.33 -2.32 -0.33
C GLN A 17 -12.95 -0.95 -0.91
N LEU A 18 -13.48 0.16 -0.37
CA LEU A 18 -13.18 1.51 -0.89
C LEU A 18 -11.72 1.90 -0.67
N MET A 19 -11.16 1.62 0.52
CA MET A 19 -9.75 1.84 0.80
C MET A 19 -8.85 1.00 -0.13
N SER A 20 -9.24 -0.25 -0.40
CA SER A 20 -8.52 -1.14 -1.33
C SER A 20 -8.60 -0.66 -2.78
N ILE A 21 -9.73 -0.06 -3.22
CA ILE A 21 -9.86 0.51 -4.57
C ILE A 21 -8.88 1.68 -4.76
N ILE A 22 -8.75 2.53 -3.76
CA ILE A 22 -7.80 3.66 -3.85
C ILE A 22 -6.36 3.13 -3.85
N PHE A 23 -6.09 2.15 -3.00
CA PHE A 23 -4.76 1.54 -2.92
C PHE A 23 -4.41 0.77 -4.22
N SER A 24 -5.39 0.12 -4.86
CA SER A 24 -5.18 -0.63 -6.11
C SER A 24 -4.79 0.24 -7.30
N MET A 25 -5.03 1.55 -7.24
CA MET A 25 -4.56 2.50 -8.26
C MET A 25 -3.03 2.49 -8.39
N GLN A 26 -2.29 2.04 -7.36
CA GLN A 26 -0.86 1.80 -7.45
C GLN A 26 -0.53 0.75 -8.53
N GLY A 27 -1.30 -0.34 -8.61
CA GLY A 27 -1.11 -1.38 -9.63
C GLY A 27 -1.36 -0.85 -11.04
N ILE A 28 -2.41 -0.03 -11.21
CA ILE A 28 -2.71 0.63 -12.49
C ILE A 28 -1.58 1.59 -12.86
N GLY A 29 -1.07 2.37 -11.89
CA GLY A 29 0.07 3.26 -12.10
C GLY A 29 1.31 2.52 -12.60
N ASN A 30 1.65 1.37 -11.99
CA ASN A 30 2.79 0.55 -12.41
C ASN A 30 2.63 -0.01 -13.84
N MET A 31 1.42 -0.49 -14.15
CA MET A 31 1.08 -0.96 -15.50
C MET A 31 1.19 0.18 -16.52
N MET A 32 0.58 1.33 -16.24
CA MET A 32 0.61 2.49 -17.13
C MET A 32 2.03 3.03 -17.34
N ALA A 33 2.87 3.04 -16.30
CA ALA A 33 4.27 3.42 -16.42
C ALA A 33 5.02 2.52 -17.41
N SER A 34 4.79 1.20 -17.34
CA SER A 34 5.39 0.24 -18.27
C SER A 34 4.86 0.41 -19.70
N VAL A 35 3.54 0.58 -19.87
CA VAL A 35 2.91 0.82 -21.19
C VAL A 35 3.42 2.10 -21.83
N MET A 36 3.46 3.21 -21.10
CA MET A 36 3.94 4.48 -21.62
C MET A 36 5.42 4.42 -22.00
N THR A 37 6.24 3.74 -21.20
CA THR A 37 7.66 3.53 -21.51
C THR A 37 7.84 2.73 -22.81
N ILE A 38 7.05 1.68 -23.02
CA ILE A 38 7.04 0.90 -24.29
C ILE A 38 6.66 1.77 -25.48
N ILE A 39 5.62 2.61 -25.34
CA ILE A 39 5.18 3.52 -26.41
C ILE A 39 6.31 4.49 -26.76
N ILE A 40 6.92 5.13 -25.76
CA ILE A 40 8.00 6.10 -26.00
C ILE A 40 9.23 5.42 -26.61
N LEU A 41 9.64 4.26 -26.10
CA LEU A 41 10.74 3.48 -26.69
C LEU A 41 10.44 3.12 -28.15
N SER A 42 9.20 2.75 -28.48
CA SER A 42 8.81 2.45 -29.87
C SER A 42 8.94 3.65 -30.79
N ILE A 43 8.54 4.84 -30.32
CA ILE A 43 8.61 6.09 -31.10
C ILE A 43 10.06 6.48 -31.37
N TRP A 44 10.94 6.32 -30.38
CA TRP A 44 12.34 6.75 -30.45
C TRP A 44 13.29 5.64 -30.90
N LYS A 45 12.79 4.48 -31.31
CA LYS A 45 13.59 3.29 -31.62
C LYS A 45 14.75 3.58 -32.58
N ASP A 46 14.45 4.13 -33.75
CA ASP A 46 15.46 4.32 -34.79
C ASP A 46 16.51 5.35 -34.35
N ALA A 47 16.07 6.42 -33.67
CA ALA A 47 16.94 7.44 -33.11
C ALA A 47 17.87 6.89 -32.00
N ILE A 48 17.38 5.99 -31.14
CA ILE A 48 18.19 5.35 -30.08
C ILE A 48 19.23 4.38 -30.67
N ILE A 49 18.88 3.69 -31.75
CA ILE A 49 19.79 2.76 -32.43
C ILE A 49 20.92 3.52 -33.13
N GLU A 50 20.61 4.69 -33.71
CA GLU A 50 21.60 5.58 -34.33
C GLU A 50 22.49 6.28 -33.29
N ASP A 51 21.88 6.83 -32.23
CA ASP A 51 22.58 7.50 -31.14
C ASP A 51 21.89 7.21 -29.80
N VAL A 52 22.65 6.55 -28.91
CA VAL A 52 22.19 6.13 -27.58
C VAL A 52 21.88 7.33 -26.68
N ASP A 53 22.47 8.50 -26.93
CA ASP A 53 22.23 9.71 -26.13
C ASP A 53 20.79 10.22 -26.26
N ASN A 54 20.04 9.79 -27.30
CA ASN A 54 18.60 10.04 -27.42
C ASN A 54 17.77 9.43 -26.28
N LEU A 55 18.35 8.49 -25.51
CA LEU A 55 17.73 8.00 -24.27
C LEU A 55 17.54 9.11 -23.23
N ASP A 56 18.32 10.19 -23.27
CA ASP A 56 18.14 11.34 -22.37
C ASP A 56 16.75 11.97 -22.53
N ILE A 57 16.26 12.05 -23.76
CA ILE A 57 14.92 12.58 -24.05
C ILE A 57 13.85 11.60 -23.55
N VAL A 58 14.06 10.30 -23.77
CA VAL A 58 13.10 9.24 -23.40
C VAL A 58 12.76 9.26 -21.91
N TRP A 59 13.76 9.25 -21.02
CA TRP A 59 13.49 9.20 -19.57
C TRP A 59 12.82 10.48 -19.07
N ARG A 60 13.18 11.65 -19.64
CA ARG A 60 12.55 12.94 -19.32
C ARG A 60 11.09 12.96 -19.71
N VAL A 61 10.75 12.46 -20.90
CA VAL A 61 9.36 12.36 -21.37
C VAL A 61 8.58 11.39 -20.48
N CYS A 62 9.15 10.23 -20.11
CA CYS A 62 8.52 9.29 -19.18
C CYS A 62 8.15 9.97 -17.84
N ILE A 63 9.08 10.73 -17.24
CA ILE A 63 8.82 11.47 -16.00
C ILE A 63 7.78 12.58 -16.22
N GLY A 64 7.89 13.32 -17.32
CA GLY A 64 6.97 14.42 -17.66
C GLY A 64 5.52 13.96 -17.78
N ILE A 65 5.28 12.80 -18.41
CA ILE A 65 3.93 12.19 -18.47
C ILE A 65 3.44 11.80 -17.06
N GLY A 66 4.33 11.32 -16.19
CA GLY A 66 4.02 11.03 -14.79
C GLY A 66 3.56 12.24 -13.99
N CYS A 67 3.92 13.46 -14.40
CA CYS A 67 3.44 14.69 -13.75
C CYS A 67 1.94 14.96 -13.98
N ILE A 68 1.35 14.47 -15.07
CA ILE A 68 -0.07 14.70 -15.42
C ILE A 68 -1.03 14.21 -14.31
N PRO A 69 -0.98 12.94 -13.86
CA PRO A 69 -1.85 12.47 -12.78
C PRO A 69 -1.53 13.15 -11.43
N ALA A 70 -0.28 13.55 -11.20
CA ALA A 70 0.11 14.25 -9.97
C ALA A 70 -0.52 15.65 -9.88
N VAL A 71 -0.40 16.46 -10.94
CA VAL A 71 -1.02 17.79 -11.03
C VAL A 71 -2.55 17.68 -10.97
N SER A 72 -3.12 16.70 -11.67
CA SER A 72 -4.56 16.41 -11.61
C SER A 72 -5.01 16.12 -10.18
N THR A 73 -4.21 15.36 -9.41
CA THR A 73 -4.52 15.05 -8.00
C THR A 73 -4.47 16.29 -7.11
N ILE A 74 -3.50 17.20 -7.33
CA ILE A 74 -3.42 18.47 -6.58
C ILE A 74 -4.66 19.31 -6.86
N TYR A 75 -5.00 19.50 -8.13
CA TYR A 75 -6.20 20.25 -8.53
C TYR A 75 -7.47 19.66 -7.90
N LEU A 76 -7.68 18.34 -8.05
CA LEU A 76 -8.84 17.66 -7.47
C LEU A 76 -8.87 17.77 -5.95
N ARG A 77 -7.71 17.70 -5.27
CA ARG A 77 -7.63 17.84 -3.81
C ARG A 77 -8.01 19.24 -3.34
N LEU A 78 -7.61 20.28 -4.07
CA LEU A 78 -7.99 21.66 -3.75
C LEU A 78 -9.49 21.92 -3.92
N THR A 79 -10.17 21.14 -4.78
CA THR A 79 -11.62 21.26 -5.01
C THR A 79 -12.50 20.33 -4.17
N MET A 80 -11.91 19.34 -3.50
CA MET A 80 -12.67 18.37 -2.69
C MET A 80 -13.06 18.94 -1.32
N PRO A 81 -14.32 18.78 -0.88
CA PRO A 81 -14.73 19.14 0.47
C PRO A 81 -14.11 18.21 1.51
N GLU A 82 -13.94 18.72 2.74
CA GLU A 82 -13.47 17.92 3.88
C GLU A 82 -14.49 16.85 4.30
N SER A 83 -14.04 15.83 5.05
CA SER A 83 -14.93 14.72 5.42
C SER A 83 -16.08 15.19 6.31
N PRO A 84 -17.30 14.66 6.14
CA PRO A 84 -18.43 15.04 6.98
C PRO A 84 -18.16 14.86 8.47
N ARG A 85 -17.46 13.79 8.85
CA ARG A 85 -17.08 13.53 10.23
C ARG A 85 -16.05 14.55 10.72
N TYR A 86 -15.04 14.91 9.91
CA TYR A 86 -14.11 15.98 10.29
C TYR A 86 -14.82 17.33 10.40
N ALA A 87 -15.72 17.66 9.47
CA ALA A 87 -16.51 18.88 9.51
C ALA A 87 -17.41 18.95 10.76
N MET A 88 -18.05 17.84 11.16
CA MET A 88 -18.86 17.75 12.39
C MET A 88 -18.01 17.74 13.66
N ASP A 89 -17.09 16.79 13.77
CA ASP A 89 -16.39 16.46 15.02
C ASP A 89 -15.20 17.40 15.28
N VAL A 90 -14.68 18.08 14.24
CA VAL A 90 -13.48 18.92 14.31
C VAL A 90 -13.74 20.37 13.92
N GLU A 91 -14.40 20.65 12.78
CA GLU A 91 -14.70 22.02 12.34
C GLU A 91 -15.93 22.65 13.01
N ASN A 92 -16.81 21.85 13.63
CA ASN A 92 -18.09 22.28 14.20
C ASN A 92 -19.02 22.96 13.17
N ASP A 93 -18.90 22.57 11.91
CA ASP A 93 -19.67 23.12 10.80
C ASP A 93 -20.68 22.06 10.34
N VAL A 94 -21.80 21.99 11.07
CA VAL A 94 -22.93 21.07 10.79
C VAL A 94 -23.48 21.32 9.38
N GLU A 95 -23.39 22.56 8.90
CA GLU A 95 -23.89 22.95 7.59
C GLU A 95 -22.96 22.47 6.47
N LYS A 96 -21.63 22.63 6.61
CA LYS A 96 -20.66 21.98 5.70
C LYS A 96 -20.74 20.47 5.76
N ALA A 97 -20.94 19.87 6.93
CA ALA A 97 -21.09 18.42 7.05
C ALA A 97 -22.33 17.91 6.33
N ASN A 98 -23.47 18.57 6.52
CA ASN A 98 -24.72 18.25 5.82
C ASN A 98 -24.58 18.47 4.31
N GLN A 99 -23.91 19.55 3.88
CA GLN A 99 -23.61 19.79 2.47
C GLN A 99 -22.65 18.73 1.88
N ALA A 100 -21.64 18.28 2.64
CA ALA A 100 -20.72 17.23 2.23
C ALA A 100 -21.44 15.89 2.10
N VAL A 101 -22.32 15.52 3.04
CA VAL A 101 -23.17 14.31 2.97
C VAL A 101 -24.16 14.39 1.82
N ALA A 102 -24.81 15.55 1.60
CA ALA A 102 -25.76 15.77 0.50
C ALA A 102 -25.09 15.76 -0.89
N ARG A 103 -23.80 16.11 -0.98
CA ARG A 103 -23.00 15.93 -2.20
C ARG A 103 -22.49 14.49 -2.36
N ALA A 104 -22.22 13.77 -1.27
CA ALA A 104 -21.75 12.39 -1.26
C ALA A 104 -22.83 11.38 -1.64
N THR A 105 -24.04 11.64 -1.15
CA THR A 105 -25.22 10.79 -1.25
C THR A 105 -26.15 11.59 -2.12
N SER A 106 -26.35 11.19 -3.38
CA SER A 106 -27.31 11.81 -4.31
C SER A 106 -28.75 11.56 -3.85
N THR A 107 -29.07 12.02 -2.65
CA THR A 107 -30.33 11.87 -1.95
C THR A 107 -30.55 13.17 -1.20
N ASN A 108 -31.60 13.90 -1.58
CA ASN A 108 -32.06 15.08 -0.85
C ASN A 108 -32.47 14.64 0.56
N VAL A 109 -31.56 14.75 1.52
CA VAL A 109 -31.90 14.65 2.93
C VAL A 109 -32.50 15.99 3.32
N GLU A 110 -33.80 15.99 3.59
CA GLU A 110 -34.53 17.13 4.14
C GLU A 110 -33.79 17.64 5.39
N ALA A 111 -33.45 18.92 5.37
CA ALA A 111 -32.78 19.58 6.48
C ALA A 111 -33.66 19.51 7.73
N SER A 112 -33.24 18.73 8.73
CA SER A 112 -33.83 18.79 10.06
C SER A 112 -33.50 20.15 10.66
N SER A 113 -34.53 20.95 10.94
CA SER A 113 -34.44 22.29 11.51
C SER A 113 -34.08 22.20 13.01
N ALA A 114 -32.80 22.03 13.31
CA ALA A 114 -32.27 22.23 14.66
C ALA A 114 -32.37 23.72 15.03
N THR A 115 -32.82 24.01 16.25
CA THR A 115 -32.96 25.40 16.73
C THR A 115 -31.59 26.04 16.98
N ALA A 116 -31.47 27.36 16.83
CA ALA A 116 -30.19 28.07 16.99
C ALA A 116 -29.53 27.82 18.35
N ASP A 117 -30.33 27.64 19.40
CA ASP A 117 -29.85 27.35 20.76
C ASP A 117 -29.29 25.93 20.92
N GLU A 118 -29.85 24.93 20.21
CA GLU A 118 -29.30 23.57 20.17
C GLU A 118 -27.96 23.53 19.45
N VAL A 119 -27.83 24.29 18.35
CA VAL A 119 -26.57 24.43 17.60
C VAL A 119 -25.50 25.12 18.46
N ILE A 120 -25.86 26.15 19.23
CA ILE A 120 -24.93 26.86 20.12
C ILE A 120 -24.52 25.99 21.32
N ALA A 121 -25.47 25.27 21.94
CA ALA A 121 -25.19 24.35 23.04
C ALA A 121 -24.26 23.20 22.59
N GLN A 122 -24.49 22.65 21.40
CA GLN A 122 -23.66 21.61 20.81
C GLN A 122 -22.26 22.15 20.45
N LYS A 123 -22.15 23.34 19.86
CA LYS A 123 -20.87 24.03 19.62
C LYS A 123 -20.07 24.25 20.91
N ASN A 124 -20.72 24.67 21.99
CA ASN A 124 -20.06 24.92 23.28
C ASN A 124 -19.65 23.62 23.99
N ALA A 125 -20.46 22.56 23.92
CA ALA A 125 -20.12 21.25 24.48
C ALA A 125 -18.91 20.63 23.77
N VAL A 126 -18.85 20.74 22.43
CA VAL A 126 -17.73 20.22 21.62
C VAL A 126 -16.47 21.10 21.77
N ALA A 127 -16.61 22.43 21.83
CA ALA A 127 -15.49 23.34 22.10
C ALA A 127 -14.84 23.07 23.47
N ASN A 128 -15.65 22.82 24.50
CA ASN A 128 -15.15 22.41 25.82
C ASN A 128 -14.51 21.01 25.81
N ALA A 129 -15.02 20.07 25.02
CA ALA A 129 -14.38 18.77 24.81
C ALA A 129 -13.02 18.88 24.08
N LYS A 130 -12.90 19.81 23.13
CA LYS A 130 -11.67 20.10 22.37
C LYS A 130 -10.61 20.80 23.24
N ALA A 131 -11.02 21.75 24.08
CA ALA A 131 -10.14 22.44 25.03
C ALA A 131 -9.56 21.49 26.10
N LYS A 132 -10.25 20.39 26.42
CA LYS A 132 -9.78 19.34 27.34
C LYS A 132 -8.95 18.23 26.68
N ARG A 133 -8.90 18.16 25.34
CA ARG A 133 -8.30 17.04 24.61
C ARG A 133 -6.78 17.20 24.46
N ASN A 134 -6.03 16.54 25.34
CA ASN A 134 -4.57 16.49 25.24
C ASN A 134 -4.13 15.27 24.40
N HIS A 135 -3.99 15.47 23.09
CA HIS A 135 -3.66 14.40 22.13
C HIS A 135 -2.44 13.54 22.53
N GLY A 136 -1.42 14.15 23.14
CA GLY A 136 -0.23 13.42 23.59
C GLY A 136 -0.53 12.50 24.78
N ARG A 137 -1.29 13.00 25.76
CA ARG A 137 -1.71 12.21 26.92
C ARG A 137 -2.64 11.07 26.53
N ASP A 138 -3.61 11.36 25.66
CA ASP A 138 -4.56 10.39 25.11
C ASP A 138 -3.85 9.24 24.38
N PHE A 139 -2.79 9.56 23.61
CA PHE A 139 -1.98 8.57 22.91
C PHE A 139 -1.20 7.68 23.88
N VAL A 140 -0.50 8.29 24.85
CA VAL A 140 0.27 7.55 25.86
C VAL A 140 -0.64 6.68 26.71
N GLU A 141 -1.79 7.19 27.15
CA GLU A 141 -2.76 6.45 27.93
C GLU A 141 -3.31 5.24 27.16
N TYR A 142 -3.68 5.44 25.90
CA TYR A 142 -4.20 4.34 25.06
C TYR A 142 -3.18 3.22 24.86
N PHE A 143 -1.94 3.57 24.50
CA PHE A 143 -0.87 2.62 24.20
C PHE A 143 -0.07 2.15 25.41
N SER A 144 -0.31 2.72 26.60
CA SER A 144 0.21 2.17 27.86
C SER A 144 -0.36 0.78 28.16
N ARG A 145 -1.55 0.48 27.62
CA ARG A 145 -2.20 -0.82 27.75
C ARG A 145 -1.70 -1.79 26.70
N TRP A 146 -1.24 -2.95 27.16
CA TRP A 146 -0.73 -4.01 26.30
C TRP A 146 -1.73 -4.44 25.21
N GLU A 147 -3.02 -4.44 25.51
CA GLU A 147 -4.07 -4.81 24.56
C GLU A 147 -4.12 -3.94 23.31
N ASN A 148 -3.76 -2.67 23.44
CA ASN A 148 -3.71 -1.69 22.37
C ASN A 148 -2.31 -1.61 21.76
N LEU A 149 -1.27 -1.68 22.60
CA LEU A 149 0.12 -1.67 22.15
C LEU A 149 0.45 -2.84 21.24
N LYS A 150 -0.04 -4.06 21.56
CA LYS A 150 0.18 -5.24 20.72
C LYS A 150 -0.39 -5.08 19.31
N ILE A 151 -1.50 -4.34 19.17
CA ILE A 151 -2.11 -4.05 17.86
C ILE A 151 -1.20 -3.11 17.07
N LEU A 152 -0.66 -2.06 17.70
CA LEU A 152 0.30 -1.16 17.07
C LEU A 152 1.59 -1.86 16.68
N ILE A 153 2.12 -2.74 17.52
CA ILE A 153 3.28 -3.58 17.19
C ILE A 153 2.93 -4.48 16.01
N GLY A 154 1.77 -5.14 16.03
CA GLY A 154 1.30 -5.99 14.93
C GLY A 154 1.21 -5.23 13.60
N THR A 155 0.54 -4.08 13.57
CA THR A 155 0.40 -3.28 12.35
C THR A 155 1.73 -2.71 11.86
N SER A 156 2.58 -2.24 12.78
CA SER A 156 3.87 -1.65 12.43
C SER A 156 4.87 -2.69 11.94
N MET A 157 4.97 -3.83 12.63
CA MET A 157 5.91 -4.90 12.27
C MET A 157 5.51 -5.61 10.98
N THR A 158 4.21 -5.87 10.78
CA THR A 158 3.76 -6.50 9.52
C THR A 158 4.01 -5.60 8.31
N TRP A 159 3.84 -4.28 8.45
CA TRP A 159 4.18 -3.33 7.38
C TRP A 159 5.70 -3.19 7.19
N PHE A 160 6.49 -3.08 8.25
CA PHE A 160 7.95 -3.05 8.19
C PHE A 160 8.51 -4.29 7.47
N LEU A 161 8.10 -5.49 7.88
CA LEU A 161 8.58 -6.76 7.31
C LEU A 161 8.14 -6.93 5.85
N LEU A 162 6.91 -6.56 5.52
CA LEU A 162 6.43 -6.51 4.14
C LEU A 162 7.31 -5.59 3.29
N ASP A 163 7.50 -4.34 3.70
CA ASP A 163 8.18 -3.33 2.90
C ASP A 163 9.65 -3.72 2.66
N ILE A 164 10.28 -4.48 3.56
CA ILE A 164 11.62 -5.02 3.32
C ILE A 164 11.64 -5.88 2.04
N ALA A 165 10.78 -6.89 1.96
CA ALA A 165 10.77 -7.78 0.79
C ALA A 165 10.16 -7.10 -0.44
N PHE A 166 9.08 -6.35 -0.27
CA PHE A 166 8.36 -5.72 -1.37
C PHE A 166 9.21 -4.65 -2.06
N TYR A 167 9.84 -3.73 -1.32
CA TYR A 167 10.74 -2.73 -1.90
C TYR A 167 12.11 -3.30 -2.25
N GLY A 168 12.60 -4.28 -1.48
CA GLY A 168 13.83 -5.00 -1.84
C GLY A 168 13.76 -5.60 -3.24
N ILE A 169 12.62 -6.17 -3.61
CA ILE A 169 12.41 -6.73 -4.97
C ILE A 169 12.04 -5.65 -5.97
N SER A 170 11.07 -4.78 -5.67
CA SER A 170 10.55 -3.83 -6.68
C SER A 170 11.56 -2.75 -7.08
N LEU A 171 12.42 -2.28 -6.16
CA LEU A 171 13.48 -1.32 -6.48
C LEU A 171 14.60 -1.95 -7.31
N ASN A 172 14.75 -3.27 -7.23
CA ASN A 172 15.80 -4.05 -7.86
C ASN A 172 15.23 -5.01 -8.92
N GLN A 173 14.06 -4.67 -9.46
CA GLN A 173 13.30 -5.57 -10.33
C GLN A 173 14.06 -5.86 -11.63
N SER A 174 14.85 -4.91 -12.13
CA SER A 174 15.74 -5.10 -13.28
C SER A 174 16.75 -6.22 -13.05
N TYR A 175 17.32 -6.35 -11.86
CA TYR A 175 18.25 -7.44 -11.53
C TYR A 175 17.55 -8.80 -11.48
N VAL A 176 16.34 -8.86 -10.92
CA VAL A 176 15.56 -10.11 -10.89
C VAL A 176 15.12 -10.51 -12.30
N LEU A 177 14.72 -9.55 -13.13
CA LEU A 177 14.38 -9.77 -14.55
C LEU A 177 15.59 -10.20 -15.38
N ASN A 178 16.75 -9.58 -15.14
CA ASN A 178 18.01 -10.01 -15.74
C ASN A 178 18.32 -11.46 -15.35
N ALA A 179 18.20 -11.82 -14.07
CA ALA A 179 18.40 -13.18 -13.60
C ALA A 179 17.41 -14.20 -14.21
N MET A 180 16.21 -13.77 -14.62
CA MET A 180 15.24 -14.58 -15.36
C MET A 180 15.56 -14.71 -16.87
N GLY A 181 16.58 -14.02 -17.39
CA GLY A 181 16.97 -14.07 -18.79
C GLY A 181 16.26 -13.05 -19.69
N PHE A 182 15.59 -12.02 -19.13
CA PHE A 182 15.02 -10.94 -19.95
C PHE A 182 16.10 -10.03 -20.54
N VAL A 183 17.27 -9.97 -19.94
CA VAL A 183 18.39 -9.12 -20.37
C VAL A 183 19.52 -10.04 -20.85
N GLY A 184 20.14 -9.71 -21.98
CA GLY A 184 21.17 -10.56 -22.58
C GLY A 184 21.95 -9.84 -23.67
N ASP A 185 22.50 -10.62 -24.61
CA ASP A 185 23.27 -10.08 -25.73
C ASP A 185 22.34 -9.31 -26.67
N GLY A 186 22.49 -7.98 -26.68
CA GLY A 186 21.65 -7.07 -27.44
C GLY A 186 22.06 -5.62 -27.25
N THR A 187 21.46 -4.73 -28.02
CA THR A 187 21.68 -3.29 -27.87
C THR A 187 21.12 -2.78 -26.53
N VAL A 188 21.50 -1.57 -26.13
CA VAL A 188 20.90 -0.89 -24.96
C VAL A 188 19.37 -0.81 -25.11
N PHE A 189 18.89 -0.53 -26.33
CA PHE A 189 17.47 -0.54 -26.66
C PHE A 189 16.82 -1.89 -26.38
N ASP A 190 17.41 -2.99 -26.85
CA ASP A 190 16.86 -4.34 -26.68
C ASP A 190 16.72 -4.71 -25.19
N ASN A 191 17.73 -4.36 -24.40
CA ASN A 191 17.73 -4.64 -22.96
C ASN A 191 16.70 -3.81 -22.20
N LEU A 192 16.55 -2.52 -22.53
CA LEU A 192 15.50 -1.66 -21.98
C LEU A 192 14.10 -2.13 -22.39
N TRP A 193 13.92 -2.48 -23.67
CA TRP A 193 12.66 -2.99 -24.20
C TRP A 193 12.22 -4.27 -23.49
N ARG A 194 13.11 -5.27 -23.39
CA ARG A 194 12.81 -6.54 -22.72
C ARG A 194 12.59 -6.37 -21.22
N THR A 195 13.37 -5.52 -20.55
CA THR A 195 13.14 -5.20 -19.13
C THR A 195 11.77 -4.56 -18.91
N THR A 196 11.37 -3.63 -19.79
CA THR A 196 10.07 -2.96 -19.69
C THR A 196 8.92 -3.92 -19.98
N LEU A 197 9.08 -4.83 -20.94
CA LEU A 197 8.13 -5.92 -21.18
C LEU A 197 8.02 -6.87 -19.98
N GLY A 198 9.13 -7.18 -19.32
CA GLY A 198 9.15 -7.95 -18.08
C GLY A 198 8.36 -7.26 -16.96
N ASN A 199 8.57 -5.96 -16.76
CA ASN A 199 7.81 -5.15 -15.80
C ASN A 199 6.32 -5.10 -16.13
N LEU A 200 5.96 -4.96 -17.40
CA LEU A 200 4.56 -5.01 -17.85
C LEU A 200 3.94 -6.37 -17.56
N THR A 201 4.66 -7.46 -17.86
CA THR A 201 4.21 -8.83 -17.60
C THR A 201 3.94 -9.05 -16.11
N VAL A 202 4.88 -8.63 -15.25
CA VAL A 202 4.73 -8.70 -13.80
C VAL A 202 3.58 -7.85 -13.29
N SER A 203 3.36 -6.68 -13.89
CA SER A 203 2.26 -5.80 -13.53
C SER A 203 0.90 -6.40 -13.90
N LEU A 204 0.77 -6.95 -15.11
CA LEU A 204 -0.45 -7.53 -15.65
C LEU A 204 -0.84 -8.85 -14.99
N LEU A 205 0.14 -9.70 -14.67
CA LEU A 205 -0.11 -11.03 -14.11
C LEU A 205 -0.07 -11.06 -12.58
N GLY A 206 0.75 -10.19 -11.97
CA GLY A 206 0.95 -10.14 -10.52
C GLY A 206 0.18 -8.98 -9.87
N PHE A 207 0.63 -7.75 -10.12
CA PHE A 207 0.15 -6.58 -9.37
C PHE A 207 -1.33 -6.32 -9.55
N VAL A 208 -1.78 -6.10 -10.79
CA VAL A 208 -3.16 -5.69 -11.08
C VAL A 208 -4.16 -6.76 -10.61
N PRO A 209 -4.01 -8.05 -10.97
CA PRO A 209 -4.94 -9.07 -10.49
C PRO A 209 -4.91 -9.20 -8.96
N GLY A 210 -3.73 -9.16 -8.34
CA GLY A 210 -3.61 -9.30 -6.88
C GLY A 210 -4.37 -8.20 -6.13
N TYR A 211 -4.26 -6.95 -6.57
CA TYR A 211 -5.02 -5.86 -5.96
C TYR A 211 -6.53 -6.02 -6.14
N TRP A 212 -6.99 -6.33 -7.35
CA TRP A 212 -8.42 -6.46 -7.64
C TRP A 212 -9.05 -7.66 -6.94
N PHE A 213 -8.32 -8.76 -6.79
CA PHE A 213 -8.75 -9.87 -5.94
C PHE A 213 -8.95 -9.41 -4.50
N THR A 214 -8.06 -8.59 -3.94
CA THR A 214 -8.29 -8.01 -2.61
C THR A 214 -9.54 -7.12 -2.61
N VAL A 215 -9.69 -6.21 -3.57
CA VAL A 215 -10.87 -5.32 -3.65
C VAL A 215 -12.19 -6.08 -3.62
N PHE A 216 -12.28 -7.21 -4.33
CA PHE A 216 -13.50 -8.01 -4.39
C PHE A 216 -13.70 -8.94 -3.19
N LEU A 217 -12.62 -9.38 -2.53
CA LEU A 217 -12.67 -10.39 -1.48
C LEU A 217 -12.45 -9.84 -0.07
N ILE A 218 -11.98 -8.61 0.12
CA ILE A 218 -11.64 -8.07 1.44
C ILE A 218 -12.83 -8.01 2.40
N GLU A 219 -14.03 -7.74 1.87
CA GLU A 219 -15.27 -7.77 2.67
C GLU A 219 -15.81 -9.19 2.85
N LYS A 220 -15.53 -10.13 1.92
CA LYS A 220 -16.00 -11.51 2.00
C LYS A 220 -15.12 -12.38 2.90
N MET A 221 -13.81 -12.34 2.71
CA MET A 221 -12.83 -13.16 3.44
C MET A 221 -12.40 -12.51 4.76
N GLY A 222 -12.39 -11.19 4.85
CA GLY A 222 -11.84 -10.46 6.00
C GLY A 222 -10.35 -10.16 5.82
N ARG A 223 -9.87 -9.16 6.57
CA ARG A 223 -8.54 -8.57 6.39
C ARG A 223 -7.47 -9.51 6.94
N LYS A 224 -7.72 -10.08 8.12
CA LYS A 224 -6.77 -10.96 8.82
C LYS A 224 -6.52 -12.25 8.04
N ARG A 225 -7.57 -12.82 7.44
CA ARG A 225 -7.46 -14.05 6.63
C ARG A 225 -6.65 -13.82 5.36
N ILE A 226 -6.91 -12.73 4.63
CA ILE A 226 -6.14 -12.37 3.43
C ILE A 226 -4.67 -12.13 3.80
N GLN A 227 -4.40 -11.44 4.91
CA GLN A 227 -3.04 -11.17 5.35
C GLN A 227 -2.26 -12.44 5.72
N PHE A 228 -2.86 -13.37 6.47
CA PHE A 228 -2.23 -14.65 6.78
C PHE A 228 -1.93 -15.48 5.53
N MET A 229 -2.92 -15.60 4.65
CA MET A 229 -2.76 -16.35 3.40
C MET A 229 -1.65 -15.75 2.54
N GLY A 230 -1.62 -14.42 2.41
CA GLY A 230 -0.57 -13.72 1.65
C GLY A 230 0.83 -13.99 2.23
N PHE A 231 1.05 -13.76 3.53
CA PHE A 231 2.35 -14.03 4.15
C PHE A 231 2.76 -15.51 4.08
N ALA A 232 1.81 -16.45 4.27
CA ALA A 232 2.10 -17.88 4.17
C ALA A 232 2.50 -18.28 2.74
N MET A 233 1.73 -17.84 1.73
CA MET A 233 2.03 -18.12 0.33
C MET A 233 3.35 -17.48 -0.11
N LEU A 234 3.62 -16.24 0.30
CA LEU A 234 4.90 -15.58 0.01
C LEU A 234 6.08 -16.32 0.65
N THR A 235 5.93 -16.81 1.87
CA THR A 235 6.97 -17.63 2.54
C THR A 235 7.28 -18.87 1.70
N ILE A 236 6.25 -19.61 1.28
CA ILE A 236 6.41 -20.83 0.46
C ILE A 236 7.04 -20.49 -0.90
N LEU A 237 6.53 -19.47 -1.58
CA LEU A 237 7.00 -19.08 -2.91
C LEU A 237 8.44 -18.59 -2.87
N PHE A 238 8.85 -17.87 -1.83
CA PHE A 238 10.24 -17.44 -1.68
C PHE A 238 11.18 -18.60 -1.32
N ILE A 239 10.74 -19.58 -0.54
CA ILE A 239 11.51 -20.82 -0.32
C ILE A 239 11.72 -21.52 -1.67
N ILE A 240 10.68 -21.64 -2.49
CA ILE A 240 10.78 -22.26 -3.83
C ILE A 240 11.73 -21.45 -4.73
N LEU A 241 11.56 -20.13 -4.80
CA LEU A 241 12.39 -19.25 -5.61
C LEU A 241 13.86 -19.28 -5.17
N SER A 242 14.13 -19.43 -3.87
CA SER A 242 15.48 -19.54 -3.32
C SER A 242 16.09 -20.92 -3.59
N ALA A 243 15.41 -21.99 -3.20
CA ALA A 243 15.95 -23.35 -3.25
C ALA A 243 16.04 -23.92 -4.68
N ALA A 244 15.10 -23.57 -5.55
CA ALA A 244 15.06 -24.03 -6.93
C ALA A 244 15.64 -23.01 -7.92
N PHE A 245 16.32 -21.96 -7.45
CA PHE A 245 16.73 -20.82 -8.27
C PHE A 245 17.52 -21.22 -9.53
N HIS A 246 18.53 -22.09 -9.37
CA HIS A 246 19.39 -22.53 -10.48
C HIS A 246 18.62 -23.37 -11.51
N GLN A 247 17.68 -24.20 -11.08
CA GLN A 247 16.81 -24.98 -11.98
C GLN A 247 15.78 -24.08 -12.66
N LEU A 248 15.26 -23.06 -11.97
CA LEU A 248 14.31 -22.11 -12.54
C LEU A 248 14.95 -21.23 -13.61
N LYS A 249 16.24 -20.89 -13.49
CA LYS A 249 17.00 -20.18 -14.54
C LYS A 249 17.02 -20.91 -15.88
N THR A 250 16.93 -22.24 -15.91
CA THR A 250 16.89 -23.00 -17.16
C THR A 250 15.47 -23.11 -17.74
N ILE A 251 14.44 -22.90 -16.92
CA ILE A 251 13.02 -22.96 -17.29
C ILE A 251 12.38 -21.58 -17.08
N VAL A 252 12.75 -20.62 -17.95
CA VAL A 252 12.35 -19.21 -17.85
C VAL A 252 10.82 -19.00 -17.67
N PRO A 253 9.93 -19.66 -18.42
CA PRO A 253 8.48 -19.47 -18.23
C PRO A 253 7.99 -19.87 -16.83
N LEU A 254 8.58 -20.93 -16.24
CA LEU A 254 8.23 -21.38 -14.89
C LEU A 254 8.72 -20.37 -13.84
N PHE A 255 9.92 -19.82 -14.02
CA PHE A 255 10.45 -18.78 -13.14
C PHE A 255 9.52 -17.55 -13.16
N ILE A 256 9.18 -17.05 -14.35
CA ILE A 256 8.23 -15.94 -14.51
C ILE A 256 6.91 -16.26 -13.82
N GLY A 257 6.34 -17.45 -14.05
CA GLY A 257 5.09 -17.88 -13.42
C GLY A 257 5.15 -17.80 -11.89
N ILE A 258 6.15 -18.40 -11.26
CA ILE A 258 6.32 -18.38 -9.80
C ILE A 258 6.55 -16.96 -9.28
N PHE A 259 7.38 -16.18 -9.97
CA PHE A 259 7.66 -14.79 -9.57
C PHE A 259 6.40 -13.92 -9.66
N THR A 260 5.64 -14.01 -10.75
CA THR A 260 4.36 -13.29 -10.92
C THR A 260 3.31 -13.74 -9.90
N LEU A 261 3.31 -15.02 -9.52
CA LEU A 261 2.45 -15.54 -8.46
C LEU A 261 2.83 -14.98 -7.08
N ALA A 262 4.12 -14.81 -6.80
CA ALA A 262 4.57 -14.12 -5.59
C ALA A 262 4.11 -12.65 -5.61
N GLN A 263 4.24 -11.96 -6.74
CA GLN A 263 3.74 -10.58 -6.90
C GLN A 263 2.21 -10.50 -6.75
N PHE A 264 1.48 -11.51 -7.21
CA PHE A 264 0.06 -11.64 -6.96
C PHE A 264 -0.23 -11.72 -5.46
N PHE A 265 0.42 -12.60 -4.70
CA PHE A 265 0.17 -12.76 -3.26
C PHE A 265 0.69 -11.61 -2.38
N PHE A 266 1.67 -10.84 -2.84
CA PHE A 266 1.98 -9.56 -2.20
C PHE A 266 0.74 -8.66 -2.18
N ASN A 267 0.09 -8.51 -3.34
CA ASN A 267 -1.03 -7.58 -3.52
C ASN A 267 -2.38 -8.17 -3.06
N PHE A 268 -2.61 -9.46 -3.31
CA PHE A 268 -3.68 -10.28 -2.73
C PHE A 268 -3.29 -10.80 -1.34
N GLY A 269 -3.00 -9.88 -0.44
CA GLY A 269 -2.35 -10.23 0.81
C GLY A 269 -1.84 -9.00 1.54
N PRO A 270 -0.62 -9.09 2.12
CA PRO A 270 -0.14 -8.12 3.08
C PRO A 270 -0.03 -6.70 2.50
N ASN A 271 0.32 -6.49 1.24
CA ASN A 271 0.48 -5.14 0.70
C ASN A 271 -0.79 -4.29 0.82
N THR A 272 -1.94 -4.87 0.50
CA THR A 272 -3.21 -4.15 0.64
C THR A 272 -3.67 -4.13 2.10
N THR A 273 -3.54 -5.24 2.83
CA THR A 273 -4.10 -5.31 4.19
C THR A 273 -3.32 -4.50 5.20
N THR A 274 -1.98 -4.40 5.09
CA THR A 274 -1.16 -3.56 5.99
C THR A 274 -1.46 -2.07 5.83
N PHE A 275 -1.97 -1.65 4.67
CA PHE A 275 -2.46 -0.29 4.46
C PHE A 275 -3.87 -0.06 5.05
N VAL A 276 -4.78 -1.02 4.85
CA VAL A 276 -6.19 -0.93 5.26
C VAL A 276 -6.36 -1.09 6.77
N VAL A 277 -5.73 -2.11 7.36
CA VAL A 277 -5.92 -2.51 8.76
C VAL A 277 -5.63 -1.37 9.75
N PRO A 278 -4.51 -0.63 9.68
CA PRO A 278 -4.26 0.49 10.61
C PRO A 278 -5.29 1.61 10.49
N GLY A 279 -5.97 1.72 9.35
CA GLY A 279 -7.05 2.69 9.16
C GLY A 279 -8.37 2.24 9.78
N GLU A 280 -8.52 0.96 10.10
CA GLU A 280 -9.73 0.38 10.66
C GLU A 280 -9.60 -0.01 12.15
N VAL A 281 -8.43 -0.46 12.62
CA VAL A 281 -8.30 -1.04 13.98
C VAL A 281 -8.24 -0.01 15.11
N PHE A 282 -7.87 1.24 14.82
CA PHE A 282 -7.66 2.26 15.84
C PHE A 282 -8.86 3.22 15.98
N PRO A 283 -9.18 3.65 17.22
CA PRO A 283 -10.23 4.63 17.46
C PRO A 283 -9.82 5.99 16.91
N THR A 284 -10.79 6.80 16.51
CA THR A 284 -10.58 8.05 15.74
C THR A 284 -9.58 8.99 16.42
N ARG A 285 -9.58 9.05 17.75
CA ARG A 285 -8.69 9.89 18.56
C ARG A 285 -7.18 9.63 18.42
N VAL A 286 -6.77 8.39 18.11
CA VAL A 286 -5.35 8.02 17.87
C VAL A 286 -5.09 7.46 16.48
N ARG A 287 -6.14 7.24 15.67
CA ARG A 287 -6.07 6.56 14.37
C ARG A 287 -5.03 7.17 13.43
N ALA A 288 -5.06 8.49 13.26
CA ALA A 288 -4.13 9.17 12.34
C ALA A 288 -2.66 8.97 12.77
N THR A 289 -2.36 9.14 14.06
CA THR A 289 -1.01 8.95 14.60
C THR A 289 -0.56 7.49 14.51
N ALA A 290 -1.43 6.54 14.87
CA ALA A 290 -1.12 5.11 14.85
C ALA A 290 -0.95 4.56 13.42
N HIS A 291 -1.77 5.04 12.47
CA HIS A 291 -1.58 4.78 11.03
C HIS A 291 -0.25 5.36 10.56
N GLY A 292 0.06 6.62 10.93
CA GLY A 292 1.32 7.28 10.62
C GLY A 292 2.55 6.53 11.13
N ILE A 293 2.52 6.03 12.37
CA ILE A 293 3.60 5.20 12.94
C ILE A 293 3.75 3.88 12.18
N SER A 294 2.63 3.23 11.85
CA SER A 294 2.66 1.96 11.09
C SER A 294 3.23 2.19 9.68
N ALA A 295 2.81 3.27 9.01
CA ALA A 295 3.29 3.65 7.69
C ALA A 295 4.78 4.05 7.70
N ALA A 296 5.21 4.82 8.70
CA ALA A 296 6.61 5.17 8.90
C ALA A 296 7.48 3.93 9.12
N SER A 297 6.98 2.95 9.90
CA SER A 297 7.64 1.66 10.09
C SER A 297 7.80 0.91 8.77
N GLY A 298 6.77 0.86 7.92
CA GLY A 298 6.89 0.34 6.55
C GLY A 298 8.03 1.01 5.78
N LYS A 299 8.06 2.34 5.75
CA LYS A 299 9.12 3.09 5.03
C LYS A 299 10.51 2.87 5.59
N LEU A 300 10.68 2.66 6.89
CA LEU A 300 11.96 2.23 7.46
C LEU A 300 12.40 0.87 6.90
N GLY A 301 11.46 -0.06 6.72
CA GLY A 301 11.72 -1.35 6.06
C GLY A 301 12.17 -1.18 4.61
N ALA A 302 11.53 -0.29 3.85
CA ALA A 302 11.91 0.03 2.47
C ALA A 302 13.32 0.64 2.36
N ILE A 303 13.66 1.57 3.27
CA ILE A 303 15.00 2.17 3.36
C ILE A 303 16.03 1.09 3.65
N LEU A 304 15.77 0.23 4.65
CA LEU A 304 16.65 -0.86 5.01
C LEU A 304 16.90 -1.80 3.81
N ALA A 305 15.84 -2.18 3.10
CA ALA A 305 15.95 -3.03 1.92
C ALA A 305 16.79 -2.40 0.80
N THR A 306 16.64 -1.10 0.57
CA THR A 306 17.40 -0.39 -0.48
C THR A 306 18.90 -0.47 -0.24
N PHE A 307 19.34 -0.29 1.02
CA PHE A 307 20.75 -0.35 1.38
C PHE A 307 21.29 -1.77 1.50
N LEU A 308 20.52 -2.69 2.08
CA LEU A 308 20.99 -4.06 2.30
C LEU A 308 20.93 -4.91 1.04
N PHE A 309 19.91 -4.76 0.20
CA PHE A 309 19.72 -5.63 -0.97
C PHE A 309 20.95 -5.61 -1.88
N ASN A 310 21.34 -4.42 -2.35
CA ASN A 310 22.47 -4.27 -3.28
C ASN A 310 23.78 -4.81 -2.71
N LYS A 311 24.01 -4.61 -1.42
CA LYS A 311 25.20 -5.14 -0.74
C LYS A 311 25.17 -6.66 -0.57
N LEU A 312 24.01 -7.22 -0.25
CA LEU A 312 23.87 -8.66 0.00
C LEU A 312 24.01 -9.45 -1.28
N VAL A 313 23.36 -9.03 -2.37
CA VAL A 313 23.38 -9.78 -3.64
C VAL A 313 24.78 -9.92 -4.25
N GLU A 314 25.69 -8.98 -3.96
CA GLU A 314 27.08 -9.01 -4.45
C GLU A 314 28.00 -9.97 -3.67
N ILE A 315 27.54 -10.54 -2.55
CA ILE A 315 28.35 -11.45 -1.74
C ILE A 315 28.71 -12.70 -2.56
N GLY A 316 30.00 -13.06 -2.56
CA GLY A 316 30.48 -14.31 -3.16
C GLY A 316 30.58 -14.33 -4.69
N GLY A 317 30.27 -13.22 -5.38
CA GLY A 317 30.39 -13.09 -6.84
C GLY A 317 31.24 -11.90 -7.28
N LYS A 318 31.44 -11.76 -8.60
CA LYS A 318 31.98 -10.51 -9.16
C LYS A 318 30.94 -9.39 -9.07
N PRO A 319 31.35 -8.11 -9.03
CA PRO A 319 30.41 -6.99 -9.07
C PRO A 319 29.44 -7.13 -10.26
N GLY A 320 28.13 -7.04 -9.98
CA GLY A 320 27.06 -7.19 -10.98
C GLY A 320 26.62 -8.63 -11.29
N GLU A 321 27.26 -9.66 -10.74
CA GLU A 321 26.86 -11.07 -10.94
C GLU A 321 25.66 -11.47 -10.08
N HIS A 322 25.43 -10.73 -8.98
CA HIS A 322 24.34 -10.96 -8.03
C HIS A 322 24.28 -12.42 -7.53
N ALA A 323 25.43 -13.00 -7.23
CA ALA A 323 25.59 -14.41 -6.89
C ALA A 323 24.77 -14.85 -5.67
N PHE A 324 24.53 -13.95 -4.72
CA PHE A 324 23.79 -14.21 -3.47
C PHE A 324 22.27 -13.90 -3.57
N LEU A 325 21.75 -13.66 -4.78
CA LEU A 325 20.33 -13.40 -5.00
C LEU A 325 19.41 -14.55 -4.50
N PRO A 326 19.73 -15.85 -4.70
CA PRO A 326 18.93 -16.95 -4.16
C PRO A 326 18.79 -16.87 -2.63
N GLU A 327 19.86 -16.56 -1.92
CA GLU A 327 19.90 -16.47 -0.47
C GLU A 327 19.15 -15.24 0.03
N VAL A 328 19.21 -14.11 -0.69
CA VAL A 328 18.38 -12.93 -0.41
C VAL A 328 16.89 -13.27 -0.52
N LEU A 329 16.48 -14.04 -1.53
CA LEU A 329 15.11 -14.54 -1.63
C LEU A 329 14.75 -15.47 -0.45
N GLY A 330 15.71 -16.29 0.02
CA GLY A 330 15.54 -17.11 1.22
C GLY A 330 15.38 -16.28 2.50
N ILE A 331 16.14 -15.19 2.64
CA ILE A 331 15.97 -14.23 3.74
C ILE A 331 14.58 -13.61 3.69
N PHE A 332 14.09 -13.23 2.50
CA PHE A 332 12.73 -12.73 2.34
C PHE A 332 11.68 -13.76 2.76
N ALA A 333 11.88 -15.05 2.50
CA ALA A 333 10.99 -16.08 3.02
C ALA A 333 10.90 -16.04 4.56
N GLY A 334 12.04 -15.94 5.25
CA GLY A 334 12.08 -15.82 6.71
C GLY A 334 11.38 -14.56 7.22
N ILE A 335 11.58 -13.43 6.54
CA ILE A 335 10.93 -12.15 6.86
C ILE A 335 9.40 -12.25 6.66
N MET A 336 8.93 -12.91 5.58
CA MET A 336 7.51 -13.15 5.36
C MET A 336 6.91 -14.09 6.42
N ALA A 337 7.66 -15.09 6.88
CA ALA A 337 7.25 -15.97 7.97
C ALA A 337 7.10 -15.19 9.29
N LEU A 338 8.01 -14.25 9.58
CA LEU A 338 7.86 -13.34 10.71
C LEU A 338 6.61 -12.45 10.55
N GLY A 339 6.35 -11.94 9.33
CA GLY A 339 5.12 -11.18 9.03
C GLY A 339 3.84 -11.98 9.31
N PHE A 340 3.85 -13.28 8.98
CA PHE A 340 2.79 -14.21 9.36
C PHE A 340 2.60 -14.26 10.89
N LEU A 341 3.69 -14.39 11.66
CA LEU A 341 3.63 -14.45 13.12
C LEU A 341 3.10 -13.13 13.74
N PHE A 342 3.56 -11.97 13.27
CA PHE A 342 3.07 -10.68 13.79
C PHE A 342 1.59 -10.42 13.43
N THR A 343 1.06 -11.07 12.39
CA THR A 343 -0.37 -10.97 12.02
C THR A 343 -1.30 -11.55 13.11
N PHE A 344 -0.82 -12.43 14.00
CA PHE A 344 -1.62 -12.90 15.14
C PHE A 344 -2.03 -11.79 16.10
N LEU A 345 -1.21 -10.75 16.25
CA LEU A 345 -1.46 -9.61 17.14
C LEU A 345 -2.58 -8.68 16.63
N ILE A 346 -2.92 -8.77 15.35
CA ILE A 346 -3.90 -7.91 14.69
C ILE A 346 -5.30 -8.51 14.84
N PRO A 347 -6.33 -7.74 15.27
CA PRO A 347 -7.71 -8.22 15.29
C PRO A 347 -8.36 -8.15 13.91
N GLU A 348 -9.41 -8.96 13.69
CA GLU A 348 -10.26 -8.82 12.51
C GLU A 348 -11.22 -7.64 12.68
N THR A 349 -11.41 -6.85 11.63
CA THR A 349 -12.25 -5.63 11.58
C THR A 349 -13.45 -5.78 10.66
N LYS A 350 -13.56 -6.90 9.93
CA LYS A 350 -14.65 -7.18 9.00
C LYS A 350 -16.02 -6.97 9.66
N GLY A 351 -16.84 -6.12 9.03
CA GLY A 351 -18.23 -5.89 9.41
C GLY A 351 -18.42 -4.98 10.64
N MET A 352 -17.34 -4.55 11.29
CA MET A 352 -17.44 -3.66 12.44
C MET A 352 -17.76 -2.23 12.01
N SER A 353 -18.64 -1.54 12.74
CA SER A 353 -18.86 -0.11 12.59
C SER A 353 -17.70 0.70 13.22
N LEU A 354 -17.57 1.98 12.85
CA LEU A 354 -16.55 2.85 13.47
C LEU A 354 -16.86 3.09 14.95
N GLU A 355 -18.13 3.14 15.30
CA GLU A 355 -18.64 3.31 16.66
C GLU A 355 -18.34 2.07 17.52
N GLU A 356 -18.44 0.86 16.96
CA GLU A 356 -18.03 -0.38 17.64
C GLU A 356 -16.53 -0.44 17.89
N ILE A 357 -15.71 0.06 16.95
CA ILE A 357 -14.26 0.18 17.12
C ILE A 357 -13.93 1.20 18.21
N GLU A 358 -14.66 2.33 18.26
CA GLU A 358 -14.51 3.33 19.32
C GLU A 358 -14.94 2.77 20.68
N GLN A 359 -16.08 2.08 20.77
CA GLN A 359 -16.54 1.44 22.00
C GLN A 359 -15.59 0.36 22.47
N ARG A 360 -14.96 -0.40 21.57
CA ARG A 360 -13.90 -1.36 21.94
C ARG A 360 -12.67 -0.65 22.51
N GLY A 361 -12.29 0.49 21.92
CA GLY A 361 -11.24 1.35 22.44
C GLY A 361 -11.56 1.92 23.83
N MET A 362 -12.83 2.25 24.09
CA MET A 362 -13.30 2.74 25.40
C MET A 362 -13.53 1.63 26.44
N LYS A 363 -13.93 0.42 26.02
CA LYS A 363 -14.07 -0.73 26.94
C LYS A 363 -12.72 -1.24 27.45
N THR A 364 -11.64 -0.96 26.74
CA THR A 364 -10.29 -1.15 27.26
C THR A 364 -9.89 -0.03 28.23
N GLU A 365 -10.70 1.02 28.37
CA GLU A 365 -10.46 2.15 29.28
C GLU A 365 -11.08 2.02 30.68
N ALA A 366 -12.21 1.31 30.80
CA ALA A 366 -12.84 0.93 32.06
C ALA A 366 -12.19 -0.32 32.66
#